data_AF-A0A2A5M5U1-F1
#
_entry.id   AF-A0A2A5M5U1-F1
#
_cell.length_a   1.000
_cell.length_b   1.000
_cell.length_c   1.000
_cell.angle_alpha   90.00
_cell.angle_beta   90.00
_cell.angle_gamma   90.00
#
_symmetry.space_group_name_H-M   'P 1'
#
loop_
_entity.id
_entity.type
_entity.pdbx_description
1 polymer ?
#
loop_
_entity_poly.entity_id
_entity_poly.type
_entity_poly.pdbx_seq_one_letter_code
_entity_poly.pdbx_strand_id
1 'polypeptide(L)'
;IGARREDIMMQFLIEAVMICTIGAILGVILSIFVIFAFNTLSTDFPMILNAYSVLLGLLSSMFIGVVFGFFPARNAANLNPISALSKE
;
A
#
# COMPACT_ATOMS: atom_id res chain seq x y z
N ILE A 1 1.95 30.35 -4.36
CA ILE A 1 1.57 29.08 -3.72
C ILE A 1 2.81 28.17 -3.63
N GLY A 2 3.91 28.68 -3.04
CA GLY A 2 5.27 28.13 -3.20
C GLY A 2 5.58 26.89 -2.35
N ALA A 3 4.82 25.82 -2.49
CA ALA A 3 5.16 24.53 -1.90
C ALA A 3 6.49 24.04 -2.49
N ARG A 4 7.40 23.59 -1.62
CA ARG A 4 8.67 23.02 -2.07
C ARG A 4 8.39 21.66 -2.71
N ARG A 5 9.25 21.24 -3.63
CA ARG A 5 9.23 19.89 -4.23
C ARG A 5 9.17 18.79 -3.16
N GLU A 6 9.84 19.02 -2.05
CA GLU A 6 9.89 18.15 -0.87
C GLU A 6 8.52 17.99 -0.20
N ASP A 7 7.73 19.07 -0.11
CA ASP A 7 6.41 19.03 0.53
C ASP A 7 5.44 18.15 -0.28
N ILE A 8 5.45 18.31 -1.61
CA ILE A 8 4.62 17.51 -2.53
C ILE A 8 5.03 16.04 -2.47
N MET A 9 6.34 15.78 -2.45
CA MET A 9 6.86 14.41 -2.37
C MET A 9 6.46 13.73 -1.06
N MET A 10 6.57 14.43 0.07
CA MET A 10 6.16 13.91 1.37
C MET A 10 4.66 13.64 1.43
N GLN A 11 3.82 14.51 0.87
CA GLN A 11 2.37 14.31 0.86
C GLN A 11 1.98 13.03 0.09
N PHE A 12 2.50 12.86 -1.13
CA PHE A 12 2.22 11.66 -1.92
C PHE A 12 2.75 10.38 -1.27
N LEU A 13 3.94 10.46 -0.64
CA LEU A 13 4.50 9.32 0.06
C LEU A 13 3.66 8.92 1.27
N ILE A 14 3.21 9.90 2.06
CA ILE A 14 2.32 9.67 3.21
C ILE A 14 0.99 9.07 2.74
N GLU A 15 0.42 9.58 1.66
CA GLU A 15 -0.84 9.05 1.09
C GLU A 15 -0.67 7.61 0.60
N ALA A 16 0.42 7.31 -0.11
CA ALA A 16 0.72 5.95 -0.56
C ALA A 16 0.91 4.98 0.62
N VAL A 17 1.67 5.38 1.64
CA VAL A 17 1.89 4.57 2.85
C VAL A 17 0.59 4.37 3.63
N MET A 18 -0.26 5.40 3.74
CA MET A 18 -1.57 5.30 4.39
C MET A 18 -2.46 4.29 3.66
N ILE A 19 -2.56 4.36 2.33
CA ILE A 19 -3.36 3.41 1.54
C ILE A 19 -2.81 1.98 1.68
N CYS A 20 -1.48 1.79 1.63
CA CYS A 20 -0.86 0.47 1.78
C CYS A 20 -1.06 -0.14 3.17
N THR A 21 -0.95 0.67 4.23
CA THR A 21 -1.18 0.20 5.61
C THR A 21 -2.65 -0.20 5.83
N ILE A 22 -3.60 0.61 5.35
CA ILE A 22 -5.02 0.27 5.40
C ILE A 22 -5.30 -1.02 4.61
N GLY A 23 -4.77 -1.12 3.38
CA GLY A 23 -4.90 -2.31 2.55
C GLY A 23 -4.32 -3.57 3.20
N ALA A 24 -3.17 -3.46 3.87
CA ALA A 24 -2.54 -4.56 4.59
C ALA A 24 -3.39 -5.04 5.78
N ILE A 25 -3.93 -4.12 6.58
CA ILE A 25 -4.82 -4.44 7.71
C ILE A 25 -6.08 -5.15 7.19
N LEU A 26 -6.72 -4.59 6.16
CA LEU A 26 -7.91 -5.19 5.56
C LEU A 26 -7.62 -6.57 4.96
N GLY A 27 -6.46 -6.75 4.30
CA GLY A 27 -6.04 -8.04 3.75
C GLY A 27 -5.86 -9.12 4.81
N VAL A 28 -5.27 -8.78 5.97
CA VAL A 28 -5.12 -9.73 7.09
C VAL A 28 -6.48 -10.10 7.67
N ILE A 29 -7.37 -9.13 7.91
CA ILE A 29 -8.73 -9.38 8.41
C ILE A 29 -9.49 -10.29 7.46
N LEU A 30 -9.42 -10.00 6.15
CA LEU A 30 -10.11 -10.77 5.13
C LEU A 30 -9.56 -12.19 5.02
N SER A 31 -8.24 -12.38 5.17
CA SER A 31 -7.60 -13.70 5.21
C SER A 31 -8.11 -14.53 6.40
N ILE A 32 -8.21 -13.93 7.59
CA ILE A 32 -8.74 -14.61 8.78
C ILE A 32 -10.21 -15.00 8.56
N PHE A 33 -11.02 -14.10 7.97
CA PHE A 33 -12.41 -14.38 7.66
C PHE A 33 -12.58 -15.56 6.69
N VAL A 34 -11.77 -15.60 5.63
CA VAL A 34 -11.77 -16.71 4.66
C VAL A 34 -11.37 -18.03 5.33
N ILE A 35 -10.33 -18.02 6.17
CA ILE A 35 -9.88 -19.21 6.90
C ILE A 35 -10.95 -19.71 7.85
N PHE A 36 -11.61 -18.81 8.58
CA PHE A 36 -12.69 -19.16 9.48
C PHE A 36 -13.88 -19.76 8.73
N ALA A 37 -14.32 -19.12 7.65
CA ALA A 37 -15.40 -19.62 6.80
C ALA A 37 -15.05 -20.96 6.15
N PHE A 38 -13.79 -21.17 5.76
CA PHE A 38 -13.36 -22.44 5.17
C PHE A 38 -13.37 -23.58 6.19
N ASN A 39 -12.84 -23.34 7.39
CA ASN A 39 -12.80 -24.36 8.46
C ASN A 39 -14.20 -24.72 8.98
N THR A 40 -15.20 -23.83 8.87
CA THR A 40 -16.59 -24.18 9.23
C THR A 40 -17.29 -25.02 8.17
N LEU A 41 -16.91 -24.91 6.89
CA LEU A 41 -17.48 -25.70 5.79
C LEU A 41 -16.76 -27.04 5.57
N SER A 42 -15.50 -27.18 5.95
CA SER A 42 -14.70 -28.38 5.70
C SER A 42 -13.78 -28.68 6.89
N THR A 43 -14.03 -29.81 7.55
CA THR A 43 -13.25 -30.26 8.72
C THR A 43 -12.09 -31.19 8.35
N ASP A 44 -12.09 -31.74 7.13
CA ASP A 44 -11.09 -32.73 6.70
C ASP A 44 -9.72 -32.09 6.36
N PHE A 45 -9.70 -30.79 6.02
CA PHE A 45 -8.48 -30.09 5.66
C PHE A 45 -8.36 -28.75 6.40
N PRO A 46 -7.71 -28.73 7.58
CA PRO A 46 -7.59 -27.51 8.37
C PRO A 46 -6.66 -26.51 7.67
N MET A 47 -7.19 -25.34 7.35
CA MET A 47 -6.40 -24.24 6.81
C MET A 47 -5.75 -23.47 7.98
N ILE A 48 -4.42 -23.52 8.08
CA ILE A 48 -3.65 -22.90 9.16
C ILE A 48 -2.93 -21.65 8.64
N LEU A 49 -3.10 -20.52 9.34
CA LEU A 49 -2.37 -19.30 9.04
C LEU A 49 -0.96 -19.37 9.66
N ASN A 50 0.07 -19.44 8.82
CA ASN A 50 1.45 -19.36 9.28
C ASN A 50 1.88 -17.89 9.45
N ALA A 51 2.36 -17.53 10.64
CA ALA A 51 2.86 -16.19 10.94
C ALA A 51 3.98 -15.73 9.98
N TYR A 52 4.83 -16.65 9.51
CA TYR A 52 5.86 -16.34 8.52
C TYR A 52 5.28 -15.87 7.18
N SER A 53 4.19 -16.49 6.72
CA SER A 53 3.52 -16.11 5.47
C SER A 53 2.88 -14.74 5.58
N VAL A 54 2.28 -14.44 6.74
CA VAL A 54 1.72 -13.11 7.03
C VAL A 54 2.82 -12.05 7.04
N LEU A 55 3.94 -12.32 7.72
CA LEU A 55 5.07 -11.40 7.79
C LEU A 55 5.64 -11.10 6.39
N LEU A 56 5.84 -12.14 5.56
CA LEU A 56 6.32 -11.98 4.19
C LEU A 56 5.32 -11.18 3.33
N GLY A 57 4.02 -11.44 3.47
CA GLY A 57 2.97 -10.67 2.79
C GLY A 57 3.00 -9.19 3.18
N LEU A 58 3.08 -8.90 4.48
CA LEU A 58 3.19 -7.53 4.98
C LEU A 58 4.45 -6.82 4.45
N LEU A 59 5.61 -7.47 4.50
CA LEU A 59 6.87 -6.92 3.99
C LEU A 59 6.78 -6.66 2.48
N SER A 60 6.21 -7.58 1.71
CA SER A 60 6.03 -7.39 0.26
C SER A 60 5.08 -6.23 -0.05
N SER A 61 3.97 -6.09 0.68
CA SER A 61 3.01 -5.00 0.51
C SER A 61 3.65 -3.64 0.82
N MET A 62 4.43 -3.58 1.89
CA MET A 62 5.14 -2.36 2.28
C MET A 62 6.24 -2.01 1.27
N PHE A 63 6.97 -3.00 0.76
CA PHE A 63 7.97 -2.80 -0.30
C PHE A 63 7.34 -2.23 -1.56
N ILE A 64 6.24 -2.84 -2.04
CA ILE A 64 5.48 -2.35 -3.20
C ILE A 64 4.98 -0.93 -2.95
N GLY A 65 4.38 -0.66 -1.78
CA GLY A 65 3.86 0.65 -1.41
C GLY A 65 4.91 1.76 -1.41
N VAL A 66 6.10 1.48 -0.88
CA VAL A 66 7.20 2.45 -0.86
C VAL A 66 7.75 2.66 -2.28
N VAL A 67 7.97 1.60 -3.06
CA VAL A 67 8.51 1.71 -4.42
C VAL A 67 7.54 2.48 -5.33
N PHE A 68 6.27 2.10 -5.34
CA PHE A 68 5.24 2.74 -6.15
C PHE A 68 4.73 4.06 -5.58
N GLY A 69 4.98 4.39 -4.31
CA GLY A 69 4.73 5.74 -3.77
C GLY A 69 5.87 6.70 -4.06
N PHE A 70 7.11 6.26 -3.91
CA PHE A 70 8.30 7.09 -4.09
C PHE A 70 8.57 7.45 -5.55
N PHE A 71 8.48 6.49 -6.46
CA PHE A 71 8.80 6.71 -7.88
C PHE A 71 7.91 7.77 -8.55
N PRO A 72 6.56 7.73 -8.46
CA PRO A 72 5.71 8.77 -9.03
C PRO A 72 5.82 10.08 -8.25
N ALA A 73 6.00 10.08 -6.92
CA ALA A 73 6.18 11.29 -6.14
C ALA A 73 7.43 12.07 -6.59
N ARG A 74 8.53 11.36 -6.88
CA ARG A 74 9.75 11.95 -7.45
C ARG A 74 9.50 12.53 -8.85
N ASN A 75 8.73 11.84 -9.67
CA ASN A 75 8.37 12.35 -11.00
C ASN A 75 7.49 13.60 -10.91
N ALA A 76 6.48 13.59 -10.03
CA ALA A 76 5.57 14.71 -9.77
C ALA A 76 6.34 15.96 -9.29
N ALA A 77 7.27 15.78 -8.36
CA ALA A 77 8.12 16.86 -7.86
C ALA A 77 9.00 17.49 -8.96
N ASN A 78 9.44 16.72 -9.96
CA ASN A 78 10.31 17.23 -11.03
C ASN A 78 9.58 17.94 -12.18
N LEU A 79 8.24 17.93 -12.22
CA LEU A 79 7.49 18.66 -13.24
C LEU A 79 7.71 20.18 -13.12
N ASN A 80 7.92 20.82 -14.27
CA ASN A 80 8.00 22.27 -14.33
C ASN A 80 6.60 22.87 -14.08
N PRO A 81 6.45 23.78 -13.10
CA PRO A 81 5.14 24.30 -12.70
C PRO A 81 4.44 25.05 -13.83
N ILE A 82 5.21 25.64 -14.76
CA ILE A 82 4.69 26.35 -15.94
C ILE A 82 4.03 25.36 -16.93
N SER A 83 4.65 24.20 -17.15
CA SER A 83 4.07 23.14 -17.99
C SER A 83 2.91 22.39 -17.32
N ALA A 84 2.82 22.40 -15.99
CA ALA A 84 1.69 21.85 -15.27
C ALA A 84 0.45 22.76 -15.38
N LEU A 85 0.61 24.08 -15.26
CA LEU A 85 -0.47 25.06 -15.50
C LEU A 85 -0.88 25.15 -16.98
N SER A 86 0.07 25.01 -17.90
CA SER A 86 -0.21 25.05 -19.35
C SER A 86 -0.98 23.82 -19.87
N LYS A 87 -1.17 22.80 -19.03
CA LYS A 87 -1.87 21.56 -19.40
C LYS A 87 -3.35 21.57 -18.99
N GLU A 88 -3.83 22.69 -18.42
CA GLU A 88 -5.24 23.05 -18.35
C GLU A 88 -5.70 23.80 -19.60
#